data_AF-A0A261Q7N3-F1
#
_entry.id   AF-A0A261Q7N3-F1
#
_cell.length_a   1.000
_cell.length_b   1.000
_cell.length_c   1.000
_cell.angle_alpha   90.00
_cell.angle_beta   90.00
_cell.angle_gamma   90.00
#
_symmetry.space_group_name_H-M   'P 1'
#
loop_
_entity.id
_entity.type
_entity.pdbx_description
1 polymer ?
#
loop_
_entity_poly.entity_id
_entity_poly.type
_entity_poly.pdbx_seq_one_letter_code
_entity_poly.pdbx_strand_id
1 'polypeptide(L)'
;MEILVPKSKLEEMMSMVSCGMISERNRIQGTVLFQKQEYALTGSCSSAKDGIISVDGYKAMLLNQYRGSIKPLGYSEHSKEINEGKRERSYHGLLTRDGDRLIVLEGPRITFKSLPTGDDQLTLF
;
A
#
# COMPACT_ATOMS: atom_id res chain seq x y z
N MET A 1 0.55 -9.08 -6.20
CA MET A 1 1.98 -9.44 -6.24
C MET A 1 2.47 -9.59 -4.81
N GLU A 2 3.34 -10.54 -4.52
CA GLU A 2 3.89 -10.72 -3.17
C GLU A 2 5.37 -10.32 -3.15
N ILE A 3 5.80 -9.65 -2.07
CA ILE A 3 7.19 -9.28 -1.82
C ILE A 3 7.57 -9.78 -0.43
N LEU A 4 8.64 -10.56 -0.34
CA LEU A 4 9.18 -10.98 0.94
C LEU A 4 10.11 -9.90 1.49
N VAL A 5 9.94 -9.57 2.76
CA VAL A 5 10.74 -8.56 3.47
C VAL A 5 11.21 -9.11 4.81
N PRO A 6 12.33 -8.61 5.34
CA PRO A 6 12.71 -8.89 6.73
C PRO A 6 11.59 -8.51 7.69
N LYS A 7 11.45 -9.28 8.78
CA LYS A 7 10.40 -9.04 9.78
C LYS A 7 10.44 -7.62 10.34
N SER A 8 11.63 -7.08 10.61
CA SER A 8 11.81 -5.70 11.08
C SER A 8 11.28 -4.66 10.08
N LYS A 9 11.45 -4.89 8.78
CA LYS A 9 10.89 -4.01 7.75
C LYS A 9 9.37 -4.12 7.68
N LEU A 10 8.81 -5.31 7.89
CA LEU A 10 7.37 -5.50 7.95
C LEU A 10 6.75 -4.79 9.17
N GLU A 11 7.43 -4.79 10.31
CA GLU A 11 7.07 -4.04 11.52
C GLU A 11 7.13 -2.52 11.28
N GLU A 12 8.20 -2.02 10.65
CA GLU A 12 8.31 -0.62 10.23
C GLU A 12 7.13 -0.23 9.31
N MET A 13 6.85 -1.06 8.30
CA MET A 13 5.74 -0.85 7.37
C MET A 13 4.39 -0.77 8.09
N MET A 14 4.14 -1.62 9.09
CA MET A 14 2.87 -1.60 9.82
C MET A 14 2.57 -0.25 10.48
N SER A 15 3.60 0.42 10.99
CA SER A 15 3.45 1.74 11.63
C SER A 15 2.99 2.85 10.67
N MET A 16 3.11 2.63 9.35
CA MET A 16 2.73 3.57 8.29
C MET A 16 1.44 3.17 7.56
N VAL A 17 0.76 2.12 8.02
CA VAL A 17 -0.44 1.62 7.36
C VAL A 17 -1.60 2.58 7.55
N SER A 18 -2.10 3.11 6.43
CA SER A 18 -3.27 3.97 6.40
C SER A 18 -4.54 3.12 6.28
N CYS A 19 -4.85 2.35 7.32
CA CYS A 19 -6.05 1.50 7.35
C CYS A 19 -7.32 2.35 7.26
N GLY A 20 -8.23 1.99 6.35
CA GLY A 20 -9.63 2.41 6.38
C GLY A 20 -9.92 3.89 6.04
N MET A 21 -8.95 4.66 5.57
CA MET A 21 -9.18 6.08 5.27
C MET A 21 -8.65 6.54 3.91
N ILE A 22 -8.11 5.70 3.04
CA ILE A 22 -7.53 6.20 1.78
C ILE A 22 -8.64 6.67 0.82
N SER A 23 -8.71 7.97 0.62
CA SER A 23 -9.59 8.64 -0.33
C SER A 23 -8.91 9.90 -0.86
N GLU A 24 -9.51 10.57 -1.84
CA GLU A 24 -8.96 11.86 -2.30
C GLU A 24 -8.94 12.93 -1.20
N ARG A 25 -9.88 12.85 -0.25
CA ARG A 25 -10.03 13.83 0.84
C ARG A 25 -9.16 13.50 2.06
N ASN A 26 -8.78 12.25 2.21
CA ASN A 26 -8.04 11.77 3.37
C ASN A 26 -6.59 11.47 2.99
N ARG A 27 -5.69 11.99 3.80
CA ARG A 27 -4.25 11.81 3.62
C ARG A 27 -3.86 10.38 4.00
N ILE A 28 -2.89 9.82 3.27
CA ILE A 28 -2.18 8.66 3.79
C ILE A 28 -1.22 9.14 4.91
N GLN A 29 -0.94 8.26 5.86
CA GLN A 29 -0.01 8.52 6.96
C GLN A 29 1.43 8.70 6.47
N GLY A 30 1.80 8.06 5.37
CA GLY A 30 3.11 8.19 4.74
C GLY A 30 3.36 7.12 3.69
N THR A 31 4.46 7.29 2.95
CA THR A 31 5.01 6.26 2.05
C THR A 31 6.26 5.62 2.63
N VAL A 32 6.50 4.35 2.31
CA VAL A 32 7.76 3.64 2.60
C VAL A 32 8.61 3.51 1.35
N LEU A 33 9.90 3.81 1.45
CA LEU A 33 10.87 3.51 0.39
C LEU A 33 11.43 2.09 0.60
N PHE A 34 11.31 1.25 -0.42
CA PHE A 34 11.88 -0.09 -0.43
C PHE A 34 12.42 -0.42 -1.82
N GLN A 35 13.67 -0.88 -1.91
CA GLN A 35 14.35 -1.20 -3.18
C GLN A 35 14.21 -0.10 -4.25
N LYS A 36 14.42 1.17 -3.85
CA LYS A 36 14.30 2.37 -4.71
C LYS A 36 12.89 2.66 -5.25
N GLN A 37 11.86 1.99 -4.74
CA GLN A 37 10.46 2.23 -5.07
C GLN A 37 9.71 2.72 -3.83
N GLU A 38 8.96 3.82 -3.96
CA GLU A 38 8.05 4.26 -2.92
C GLU A 38 6.74 3.47 -2.98
N TYR A 39 6.20 3.14 -1.80
CA TYR A 39 4.93 2.44 -1.63
C TYR A 39 4.05 3.14 -0.62
N ALA A 40 2.76 3.25 -0.92
CA ALA A 40 1.74 3.63 0.04
C ALA A 40 1.08 2.38 0.61
N LEU A 41 1.00 2.29 1.94
CA LEU A 41 0.50 1.11 2.63
C LEU A 41 -0.97 1.28 2.97
N THR A 42 -1.79 0.33 2.50
CA THR A 42 -3.25 0.45 2.43
C THR A 42 -3.99 -0.51 3.35
N GLY A 43 -3.29 -1.48 3.93
CA GLY A 43 -3.87 -2.40 4.90
C GLY A 43 -2.82 -3.30 5.53
N SER A 44 -3.21 -3.99 6.59
CA SER A 44 -2.37 -4.99 7.25
C SER A 44 -3.22 -6.15 7.74
N CYS A 45 -2.60 -7.32 7.82
CA CYS A 45 -3.13 -8.51 8.45
C CYS A 45 -2.20 -8.92 9.59
N SER A 46 -2.76 -9.15 10.77
CA SER A 46 -2.03 -9.61 11.95
C SER A 46 -2.85 -10.66 12.71
N SER A 47 -2.21 -11.64 13.33
CA SER A 47 -2.82 -12.56 14.29
C SER A 47 -2.25 -12.37 15.69
N ALA A 48 -3.03 -12.69 16.70
CA ALA A 48 -2.58 -12.65 18.10
C ALA A 48 -1.43 -13.65 18.38
N LYS A 49 -1.31 -14.71 17.57
CA LYS A 49 -0.33 -15.79 17.75
C LYS A 49 0.97 -15.56 16.97
N ASP A 50 0.86 -15.09 15.74
CA ASP A 50 1.97 -15.03 14.78
C ASP A 50 2.45 -13.58 14.55
N GLY A 51 1.77 -12.60 15.17
CA GLY A 51 2.07 -11.19 15.01
C GLY A 51 1.65 -10.67 13.63
N ILE A 52 2.48 -9.84 13.02
CA ILE A 52 2.20 -9.23 11.71
C ILE A 52 2.40 -10.28 10.63
N ILE A 53 1.33 -10.59 9.90
CA ILE A 53 1.35 -11.61 8.84
C ILE A 53 1.67 -10.96 7.50
N SER A 54 1.02 -9.83 7.20
CA SER A 54 1.22 -9.14 5.94
C SER A 54 0.86 -7.66 5.99
N VAL A 55 1.46 -6.89 5.10
CA VAL A 55 1.08 -5.49 4.84
C VAL A 55 0.75 -5.35 3.36
N ASP A 56 -0.41 -4.78 3.05
CA ASP A 56 -0.84 -4.50 1.68
C ASP A 56 -0.49 -3.06 1.31
N GLY A 57 -0.11 -2.84 0.06
CA GLY A 57 0.17 -1.50 -0.47
C GLY A 57 0.16 -1.42 -1.99
N TYR A 58 0.41 -0.22 -2.49
CA TYR A 58 0.52 0.11 -3.91
C TYR A 58 1.77 0.94 -4.14
N LYS A 59 2.31 0.94 -5.36
CA LYS A 59 3.40 1.86 -5.69
C LYS A 59 2.88 3.28 -5.56
N ALA A 60 3.65 4.14 -4.90
CA ALA A 60 3.37 5.56 -4.84
C ALA A 60 4.24 6.27 -5.87
N MET A 61 3.63 7.16 -6.65
CA MET A 61 4.35 8.05 -7.56
C MET A 61 3.87 9.48 -7.38
N LEU A 62 4.75 10.45 -7.61
CA LEU A 62 4.33 11.84 -7.65
C LEU A 62 3.37 12.06 -8.83
N LEU A 63 2.36 12.92 -8.62
CA LEU A 63 1.37 13.24 -9.64
C LEU A 63 2.02 13.73 -10.96
N ASN A 64 3.11 14.49 -10.88
CA ASN A 64 3.83 14.98 -12.06
C ASN A 64 4.59 13.89 -12.84
N GLN A 65 4.82 12.72 -12.24
CA GLN A 65 5.47 11.56 -12.86
C GLN A 65 4.45 10.55 -13.40
N TYR A 66 3.23 10.55 -12.88
CA TYR A 66 2.17 9.68 -13.36
C TYR A 66 1.74 10.05 -14.79
N ARG A 67 1.49 9.02 -15.60
CA ARG A 67 1.07 9.15 -17.02
C ARG A 67 -0.24 8.42 -17.33
N GLY A 68 -0.81 7.73 -16.35
CA GLY A 68 -2.09 7.04 -16.50
C GLY A 68 -3.29 7.93 -16.20
N SER A 69 -4.48 7.35 -16.32
CA SER A 69 -5.73 8.05 -15.98
C SER A 69 -5.96 8.04 -14.47
N ILE A 70 -6.16 9.22 -13.90
CA ILE A 70 -6.55 9.36 -12.50
C ILE A 70 -7.99 8.89 -12.36
N LYS A 71 -8.22 8.00 -11.39
CA LYS A 71 -9.54 7.48 -11.05
C LYS A 71 -9.92 8.03 -9.68
N PRO A 72 -10.74 9.10 -9.62
CA PRO A 72 -11.21 9.62 -8.34
C PRO A 72 -11.90 8.53 -7.53
N LEU A 73 -11.72 8.58 -6.21
CA LEU A 73 -12.37 7.68 -5.26
C LEU A 73 -13.05 8.47 -4.15
N GLY A 74 -14.38 8.47 -4.17
CA GLY A 74 -15.18 8.69 -2.97
C GLY A 74 -15.14 7.41 -2.12
N TYR A 75 -14.64 7.48 -0.88
CA TYR A 75 -14.55 6.30 0.01
C TYR A 75 -15.91 5.62 0.24
N SER A 76 -16.97 6.41 0.40
CA SER A 76 -18.35 5.93 0.53
C SER A 76 -18.85 5.20 -0.72
N GLU A 77 -18.30 5.52 -1.88
CA GLU A 77 -18.64 4.88 -3.15
C GLU A 77 -17.74 3.69 -3.45
N HIS A 78 -16.49 3.67 -2.99
CA HIS A 78 -15.53 2.61 -3.30
C HIS A 78 -16.02 1.22 -2.88
N SER A 79 -16.31 1.01 -1.59
CA SER A 79 -16.76 -0.29 -1.07
C SER A 79 -18.11 -0.69 -1.66
N LYS A 80 -18.99 0.30 -1.89
CA LYS A 80 -20.32 0.08 -2.45
C LYS A 80 -20.24 -0.35 -3.92
N GLU A 81 -19.46 0.36 -4.75
CA GLU A 81 -19.25 0.06 -6.16
C GLU A 81 -18.57 -1.29 -6.38
N ILE A 82 -17.64 -1.67 -5.50
CA ILE A 82 -17.03 -3.01 -5.53
C ILE A 82 -18.09 -4.09 -5.25
N ASN A 83 -18.89 -3.91 -4.19
CA ASN A 83 -19.93 -4.88 -3.83
C ASN A 83 -21.03 -4.98 -4.89
N GLU A 84 -21.32 -3.87 -5.58
CA GLU A 84 -22.26 -3.81 -6.70
C GLU A 84 -21.63 -4.28 -8.03
N GLY A 85 -20.36 -4.67 -8.06
CA GLY A 85 -19.65 -5.12 -9.27
C GLY A 85 -19.39 -4.03 -10.31
N LYS A 86 -19.62 -2.76 -9.94
CA LYS A 86 -19.43 -1.59 -10.81
C LYS A 86 -17.97 -1.15 -10.91
N ARG A 87 -17.12 -1.65 -10.01
CA ARG A 87 -15.70 -1.30 -9.95
C ARG A 87 -14.84 -2.48 -9.50
N GLU A 88 -13.63 -2.57 -10.07
CA GLU A 88 -12.60 -3.47 -9.56
C GLU A 88 -12.12 -3.07 -8.16
N ARG A 89 -11.80 -4.08 -7.33
CA ARG A 89 -11.20 -3.89 -6.01
C ARG A 89 -9.74 -3.45 -6.13
N SER A 90 -9.52 -2.20 -6.53
CA SER A 90 -8.20 -1.62 -6.76
C SER A 90 -8.16 -0.12 -6.46
N TYR A 91 -7.03 0.30 -5.90
CA TYR A 91 -6.67 1.71 -5.73
C TYR A 91 -5.80 2.25 -6.88
N HIS A 92 -5.61 1.49 -7.96
CA HIS A 92 -4.87 1.97 -9.13
C HIS A 92 -5.47 3.27 -9.70
N GLY A 93 -4.63 4.28 -9.89
CA GLY A 93 -5.01 5.60 -10.38
C GLY A 93 -5.59 6.51 -9.31
N LEU A 94 -5.58 6.10 -8.03
CA LEU A 94 -6.07 6.94 -6.94
C LEU A 94 -5.11 8.09 -6.66
N LEU A 95 -5.62 9.33 -6.75
CA LEU A 95 -4.94 10.52 -6.24
C LEU A 95 -5.12 10.65 -4.73
N THR A 96 -4.03 10.79 -3.99
CA THR A 96 -4.04 11.07 -2.56
C THR A 96 -2.89 12.00 -2.18
N ARG A 97 -2.75 12.30 -0.88
CA ARG A 97 -1.75 13.20 -0.34
C ARG A 97 -0.88 12.50 0.70
N ASP A 98 0.41 12.72 0.60
CA ASP A 98 1.39 12.42 1.63
C ASP A 98 2.10 13.72 2.03
N GLY A 99 1.75 14.25 3.21
CA GLY A 99 2.09 15.63 3.58
C GLY A 99 1.57 16.62 2.53
N ASP A 100 2.50 17.39 1.95
CA ASP A 100 2.22 18.35 0.87
C ASP A 100 2.37 17.74 -0.54
N ARG A 101 2.81 16.47 -0.64
CA ARG A 101 3.01 15.79 -1.92
C ARG A 101 1.69 15.22 -2.41
N LEU A 102 1.31 15.56 -3.64
CA LEU A 102 0.26 14.85 -4.37
C LEU A 102 0.86 13.60 -5.01
N ILE A 103 0.31 12.44 -4.63
CA ILE A 103 0.78 11.14 -5.11
C ILE A 103 -0.37 10.36 -5.75
N VAL A 104 -0.02 9.46 -6.66
CA VAL A 104 -0.93 8.52 -7.30
C VAL A 104 -0.52 7.10 -6.96
N LEU A 105 -1.50 6.27 -6.60
CA LEU A 105 -1.28 4.85 -6.37
C LEU A 105 -1.28 4.10 -7.69
N GLU A 106 -0.18 3.45 -8.03
CA GLU A 106 0.05 2.80 -9.30
C GLU A 106 0.18 1.27 -9.18
N GLY A 107 -0.28 0.58 -10.22
CA GLY A 107 -0.10 -0.85 -10.40
C GLY A 107 -1.07 -1.73 -9.60
N PRO A 108 -0.79 -3.06 -9.59
CA PRO A 108 -1.57 -4.00 -8.82
C PRO A 108 -1.29 -3.87 -7.33
N ARG A 109 -2.17 -4.44 -6.51
CA ARG A 109 -1.93 -4.59 -5.07
C ARG A 109 -0.67 -5.44 -4.82
N ILE A 110 0.15 -4.96 -3.89
CA ILE A 110 1.37 -5.59 -3.43
C ILE A 110 1.16 -6.01 -1.98
N THR A 111 1.52 -7.25 -1.67
CA THR A 111 1.43 -7.80 -0.32
C THR A 111 2.84 -8.11 0.16
N PHE A 112 3.30 -7.35 1.14
CA PHE A 112 4.54 -7.58 1.85
C PHE A 112 4.32 -8.66 2.92
N LYS A 113 5.17 -9.67 2.95
CA LYS A 113 5.16 -10.76 3.95
C LYS A 113 6.54 -10.94 4.54
N SER A 114 6.62 -11.44 5.77
CA SER A 114 7.90 -11.78 6.37
C SER A 114 8.57 -12.91 5.61
N LEU A 115 9.89 -12.84 5.46
CA LEU A 115 10.69 -14.02 5.12
C LEU A 115 10.41 -15.15 6.13
N PRO A 116 10.34 -16.42 5.69
CA PRO A 116 10.29 -17.55 6.60
C PRO A 116 11.54 -17.55 7.47
N THR A 117 11.38 -17.71 8.78
CA THR A 117 12.50 -17.80 9.73
C THR A 117 13.37 -19.00 9.35
N GLY A 118 14.47 -18.74 8.67
CA GLY A 118 15.32 -19.73 7.98
C GLY A 118 16.20 -19.11 6.89
N ASP A 119 15.74 -18.01 6.27
CA ASP A 119 16.43 -17.30 5.18
C ASP A 119 16.96 -15.91 5.60
N ASP A 120 17.18 -15.68 6.90
CA ASP A 120 17.73 -14.40 7.43
C ASP A 120 19.20 -14.13 7.01
N GLN A 121 19.80 -15.00 6.20
CA GLN A 121 21.07 -14.75 5.54
C GLN A 121 20.86 -14.70 4.03
N LEU A 122 21.36 -13.62 3.41
CA LEU A 122 21.45 -13.36 1.96
C LEU A 122 20.33 -12.50 1.38
N THR A 123 20.37 -11.20 1.66
CA THR A 123 20.31 -10.19 0.58
C THR A 123 20.78 -8.82 1.09
N LEU A 124 22.10 -8.67 1.15
CA LEU A 124 22.79 -7.37 1.19
C LEU A 124 23.58 -7.25 -0.11
N PHE A 125 22.95 -6.85 -1.21
CA PHE A 125 23.60 -6.29 -2.40
C PHE A 125 22.62 -5.38 -3.17
#